data_AF-A0A945REE3-F1
#
_entry.id   AF-A0A945REE3-F1
#
_cell.length_a   1.000
_cell.length_b   1.000
_cell.length_c   1.000
_cell.angle_alpha   90.00
_cell.angle_beta   90.00
_cell.angle_gamma   90.00
#
_symmetry.space_group_name_H-M   'P 1'
#
loop_
_entity.id
_entity.type
_entity.pdbx_description
1 polymer ?
#
loop_
_entity_poly.entity_id
_entity_poly.type
_entity_poly.pdbx_seq_one_letter_code
_entity_poly.pdbx_strand_id
1 'polypeptide(L)'
;MREISPAVNLSAEEFLNLLLPEARQHVDRIRAQKRAGSRPKPSTSLIDESNLLDSKRRRLLLDKVAAFVDESLGGRSDMCIQFADLLERALVHLGIEARSVIGQARYFHNGEEVFRWRHAWVETENEIIDGNIDSVSENPAIPSLKRNPYWGSTVEVPNDREFQEDVSMDFPKEKDVAEIWWPEMKEWLNEKFQQTS
;
A
#
# COMPACT_ATOMS: atom_id res chain seq x y z
N MET A 1 -2.17 18.83 -4.38
CA MET A 1 -2.28 17.53 -3.69
C MET A 1 -2.09 17.79 -2.21
N ARG A 2 -2.95 17.25 -1.34
CA ARG A 2 -2.74 17.32 0.11
C ARG A 2 -1.45 16.58 0.45
N GLU A 3 -0.68 17.12 1.39
CA GLU A 3 0.52 16.45 1.91
C GLU A 3 0.38 16.30 3.43
N ILE A 4 0.54 15.07 3.91
CA ILE A 4 0.33 14.70 5.31
C ILE A 4 1.68 14.44 5.95
N SER A 5 1.91 15.07 7.11
CA SER A 5 3.11 14.86 7.91
C SER A 5 3.05 13.48 8.58
N PRO A 6 4.13 12.69 8.53
CA PRO A 6 4.19 11.43 9.28
C PRO A 6 4.40 11.66 10.78
N ALA A 7 4.68 12.90 11.21
CA ALA A 7 4.90 13.24 12.61
C ALA A 7 3.68 13.92 13.23
N VAL A 8 3.31 13.44 14.42
CA VAL A 8 2.25 14.04 15.23
C VAL A 8 2.65 15.46 15.65
N ASN A 9 1.72 16.41 15.49
CA ASN A 9 1.88 17.82 15.85
C ASN A 9 2.95 18.61 15.08
N LEU A 10 3.42 18.10 13.93
CA LEU A 10 4.27 18.86 13.02
C LEU A 10 3.58 18.97 11.67
N SER A 11 3.68 20.15 11.05
CA SER A 11 3.39 20.28 9.63
C SER A 11 4.41 19.50 8.79
N ALA A 12 4.06 19.21 7.54
CA ALA A 12 4.94 18.51 6.60
C ALA A 12 6.27 19.25 6.40
N GLU A 13 6.24 20.59 6.34
CA GLU A 13 7.44 21.43 6.21
C GLU A 13 8.29 21.45 7.49
N GLU A 14 7.66 21.53 8.67
CA GLU A 14 8.39 21.45 9.94
C GLU A 14 9.09 20.10 10.07
N PHE A 15 8.40 19.00 9.76
CA PHE A 15 9.00 17.67 9.77
C PHE A 15 10.14 17.54 8.75
N LEU A 16 9.95 18.04 7.52
CA LEU A 16 10.99 18.03 6.48
C LEU A 16 12.28 18.73 6.92
N ASN A 17 12.18 19.82 7.68
CA ASN A 17 13.32 20.54 8.20
C ASN A 17 14.14 19.75 9.23
N LEU A 18 13.52 18.76 9.89
CA LEU A 18 14.17 17.87 10.86
C LEU A 18 14.87 16.68 10.19
N LEU A 19 14.58 16.39 8.92
CA LEU A 19 15.14 15.26 8.21
C LEU A 19 16.62 15.48 7.84
N LEU A 20 17.36 14.37 7.80
CA LEU A 20 18.70 14.33 7.22
C LEU A 20 18.66 14.74 5.73
N PRO A 21 19.73 15.33 5.17
CA PRO A 21 19.77 15.76 3.77
C PRO A 21 19.33 14.70 2.76
N GLU A 22 19.71 13.43 2.98
CA GLU A 22 19.39 12.31 2.10
C GLU A 22 17.88 12.01 2.10
N ALA A 23 17.25 12.05 3.27
CA ALA A 23 15.79 11.87 3.39
C ALA A 23 15.03 13.05 2.78
N ARG A 24 15.57 14.28 2.84
CA ARG A 24 15.00 15.43 2.12
C ARG A 24 15.06 15.26 0.61
N GLN A 25 16.19 14.80 0.06
CA GLN A 25 16.31 14.51 -1.38
C GLN A 25 15.30 13.46 -1.85
N HIS A 26 15.03 12.44 -1.02
CA HIS A 26 13.97 11.48 -1.29
C HIS A 26 12.60 12.16 -1.38
N VAL A 27 12.22 12.96 -0.38
CA VAL A 27 10.96 13.71 -0.39
C VAL A 27 10.84 14.63 -1.62
N ASP A 28 11.91 15.34 -1.99
CA ASP A 28 11.92 16.21 -3.17
C ASP A 28 11.66 15.44 -4.46
N ARG A 29 12.25 14.25 -4.61
CA ARG A 29 11.99 13.34 -5.73
C ARG A 29 10.52 12.92 -5.78
N ILE A 30 9.95 12.52 -4.64
CA ILE A 30 8.54 12.13 -4.53
C ILE A 30 7.63 13.32 -4.91
N ARG A 31 7.90 14.52 -4.39
CA ARG A 31 7.17 15.74 -4.72
C ARG A 31 7.24 16.07 -6.21
N ALA A 32 8.41 15.92 -6.83
CA ALA A 32 8.57 16.12 -8.27
C ALA A 32 7.69 15.14 -9.07
N GLN A 33 7.66 13.86 -8.69
CA GLN A 33 6.81 12.86 -9.34
C GLN A 33 5.31 13.14 -9.14
N LYS A 34 4.90 13.53 -7.92
CA LYS A 34 3.52 13.94 -7.61
C LYS A 34 3.07 15.11 -8.50
N ARG A 35 3.91 16.14 -8.63
CA ARG A 35 3.63 17.31 -9.49
C ARG A 35 3.56 16.94 -10.97
N ALA A 36 4.40 16.00 -11.42
CA ALA A 36 4.43 15.53 -12.79
C ALA A 36 3.32 14.49 -13.11
N GLY A 37 2.58 14.01 -12.10
CA GLY A 37 1.61 12.92 -12.28
C GLY A 37 2.25 11.57 -12.63
N SER A 38 3.53 11.39 -12.31
CA SER A 38 4.32 10.21 -12.67
C SER A 38 4.52 9.22 -11.52
N ARG A 39 3.73 9.36 -10.44
CA ARG A 39 3.76 8.40 -9.33
C ARG A 39 3.38 6.99 -9.83
N PRO A 40 4.11 5.95 -9.42
CA PRO A 40 3.81 4.59 -9.84
C PRO A 40 2.40 4.19 -9.36
N LYS A 41 1.69 3.49 -10.23
CA LYS A 41 0.36 2.95 -9.96
C LYS A 41 0.47 1.43 -9.83
N PRO A 42 0.01 0.82 -8.72
CA PRO A 42 0.09 -0.61 -8.54
C PRO A 42 -0.52 -1.40 -9.71
N SER A 43 -1.63 -0.92 -10.27
CA SER A 43 -2.31 -1.58 -11.38
C SER A 43 -1.46 -1.75 -12.64
N THR A 44 -0.40 -0.95 -12.82
CA THR A 44 0.44 -0.96 -14.03
C THR A 44 1.23 -2.27 -14.17
N SER A 45 1.60 -2.88 -13.06
CA SER A 45 2.40 -4.12 -13.02
C SER A 45 1.74 -5.24 -12.21
N LEU A 46 0.48 -5.06 -11.82
CA LEU A 46 -0.27 -6.01 -11.02
C LEU A 46 -0.30 -7.40 -11.68
N ILE A 47 0.15 -8.40 -10.92
CA ILE A 47 -0.16 -9.81 -11.16
C ILE A 47 -1.58 -10.01 -10.62
N ASP A 48 -2.53 -10.16 -11.53
CA ASP A 48 -3.97 -10.05 -11.28
C ASP A 48 -4.69 -11.38 -11.52
N GLU A 49 -4.68 -12.25 -10.52
CA GLU A 49 -5.23 -13.61 -10.57
C GLU A 49 -6.52 -13.77 -9.74
N SER A 50 -7.05 -12.65 -9.23
CA SER A 50 -8.25 -12.62 -8.39
C SER A 50 -9.53 -12.78 -9.19
N ASN A 51 -10.59 -13.25 -8.52
CA ASN A 51 -11.96 -13.25 -9.03
C ASN A 51 -12.98 -12.53 -8.13
N LEU A 52 -12.55 -11.86 -7.05
CA LEU A 52 -13.45 -11.23 -6.06
C LEU A 52 -14.20 -10.00 -6.59
N LEU A 53 -13.59 -9.27 -7.51
CA LEU A 53 -14.15 -8.13 -8.24
C LEU A 53 -13.81 -8.31 -9.72
N ASP A 54 -14.35 -7.53 -10.66
CA ASP A 54 -13.78 -7.54 -12.03
C ASP A 54 -12.41 -6.85 -12.09
N SER A 55 -11.57 -7.20 -13.07
CA SER A 55 -10.19 -6.66 -13.19
C SER A 55 -10.14 -5.14 -13.24
N LYS A 56 -11.13 -4.48 -13.88
CA LYS A 56 -11.17 -3.01 -13.95
C LYS A 56 -11.41 -2.42 -12.56
N ARG A 57 -12.36 -2.98 -11.79
CA ARG A 57 -12.64 -2.57 -10.41
C ARG A 57 -11.44 -2.82 -9.49
N ARG A 58 -10.75 -3.95 -9.58
CA ARG A 58 -9.55 -4.26 -8.79
C ARG A 58 -8.43 -3.23 -9.03
N ARG A 59 -8.11 -2.98 -10.30
CA ARG A 59 -7.10 -2.00 -10.71
C ARG A 59 -7.44 -0.59 -10.21
N LEU A 60 -8.69 -0.17 -10.38
CA LEU A 60 -9.17 1.13 -9.95
C LEU A 60 -9.10 1.29 -8.42
N LEU A 61 -9.47 0.25 -7.68
CA LEU A 61 -9.42 0.23 -6.22
C LEU A 61 -7.97 0.35 -5.71
N LEU A 62 -7.05 -0.48 -6.19
CA LEU A 62 -5.64 -0.44 -5.78
C LEU A 62 -5.01 0.92 -6.07
N ASP A 63 -5.24 1.49 -7.26
CA ASP A 63 -4.69 2.79 -7.61
C ASP A 63 -5.27 3.92 -6.75
N LYS A 64 -6.54 3.80 -6.34
CA LYS A 64 -7.16 4.80 -5.48
C LYS A 64 -6.64 4.73 -4.04
N VAL A 65 -6.48 3.52 -3.49
CA VAL A 65 -5.84 3.31 -2.17
C VAL A 65 -4.40 3.86 -2.22
N ALA A 66 -3.64 3.52 -3.27
CA ALA A 66 -2.30 4.05 -3.47
C ALA A 66 -2.30 5.59 -3.51
N ALA A 67 -3.22 6.21 -4.25
CA ALA A 67 -3.28 7.67 -4.35
C ALA A 67 -3.54 8.36 -3.01
N PHE A 68 -4.37 7.78 -2.14
CA PHE A 68 -4.59 8.32 -0.79
C PHE A 68 -3.34 8.20 0.07
N VAL A 69 -2.77 7.00 0.15
CA VAL A 69 -1.58 6.76 0.97
C VAL A 69 -0.36 7.55 0.47
N ASP A 70 -0.28 7.82 -0.84
CA ASP A 70 0.76 8.66 -1.42
C ASP A 70 0.67 10.12 -0.97
N GLU A 71 -0.42 10.57 -0.34
CA GLU A 71 -0.48 11.91 0.28
C GLU A 71 0.52 12.07 1.43
N SER A 72 1.03 10.98 2.00
CA SER A 72 2.17 11.02 2.94
C SER A 72 3.37 11.75 2.33
N LEU A 73 4.06 12.57 3.14
CA LEU A 73 5.25 13.33 2.72
C LEU A 73 6.29 12.45 2.03
N GLY A 74 6.58 11.28 2.61
CA GLY A 74 7.57 10.32 2.10
C GLY A 74 7.08 9.45 0.93
N GLY A 75 5.81 9.62 0.52
CA GLY A 75 5.14 8.73 -0.43
C GLY A 75 4.73 7.41 0.21
N ARG A 76 4.55 6.37 -0.61
CA ARG A 76 3.99 5.08 -0.21
C ARG A 76 4.99 4.06 0.35
N SER A 77 6.29 4.30 0.20
CA SER A 77 7.32 3.26 0.39
C SER A 77 7.37 2.65 1.80
N ASP A 78 6.91 3.40 2.80
CA ASP A 78 6.87 2.97 4.22
C ASP A 78 5.46 2.85 4.78
N MET A 79 4.47 2.79 3.91
CA MET A 79 3.06 2.91 4.27
C MET A 79 2.29 1.60 4.07
N CYS A 80 2.95 0.44 4.22
CA CYS A 80 2.31 -0.86 4.01
C CYS A 80 1.14 -1.08 4.99
N ILE A 81 1.27 -0.62 6.24
CA ILE A 81 0.20 -0.70 7.24
C ILE A 81 -1.01 0.14 6.81
N GLN A 82 -0.80 1.41 6.49
CA GLN A 82 -1.88 2.32 6.10
C GLN A 82 -2.57 1.85 4.81
N PHE A 83 -1.78 1.32 3.87
CA PHE A 83 -2.31 0.75 2.64
C PHE A 83 -3.20 -0.45 2.91
N ALA A 84 -2.74 -1.41 3.73
CA ALA A 84 -3.52 -2.59 4.08
C ALA A 84 -4.80 -2.21 4.83
N ASP A 85 -4.73 -1.35 5.86
CA ASP A 85 -5.89 -0.87 6.63
C ASP A 85 -6.95 -0.23 5.72
N LEU A 86 -6.52 0.69 4.84
CA LEU A 86 -7.45 1.38 3.93
C LEU A 86 -8.06 0.42 2.90
N LEU A 87 -7.29 -0.54 2.39
CA LEU A 87 -7.77 -1.54 1.45
C LEU A 87 -8.75 -2.53 2.10
N GLU A 88 -8.46 -3.01 3.30
CA GLU A 88 -9.37 -3.87 4.08
C GLU A 88 -10.73 -3.17 4.24
N ARG A 89 -10.73 -1.94 4.74
CA ARG A 89 -11.98 -1.16 4.93
C ARG A 89 -12.76 -1.02 3.62
N ALA A 90 -12.06 -0.78 2.52
CA ALA A 90 -12.68 -0.67 1.22
C ALA A 90 -13.32 -1.99 0.76
N LEU A 91 -12.62 -3.11 0.91
CA LEU A 91 -13.14 -4.44 0.56
C LEU A 91 -14.34 -4.82 1.44
N VAL A 92 -14.23 -4.63 2.76
CA VAL A 92 -15.32 -4.87 3.70
C VAL A 92 -16.55 -4.03 3.38
N HIS A 93 -16.37 -2.75 3.02
CA HIS A 93 -17.48 -1.88 2.59
C HIS A 93 -18.11 -2.32 1.26
N LEU A 94 -17.34 -2.99 0.40
CA LEU A 94 -17.86 -3.63 -0.82
C LEU A 94 -18.48 -5.02 -0.57
N GLY A 95 -18.56 -5.47 0.69
CA GLY A 95 -19.15 -6.76 1.06
C GLY A 95 -18.21 -7.95 0.91
N ILE A 96 -16.91 -7.71 0.75
CA ILE A 96 -15.88 -8.76 0.68
C ILE A 96 -15.27 -8.93 2.07
N GLU A 97 -15.32 -10.15 2.60
CA GLU A 97 -14.63 -10.47 3.83
C GLU A 97 -13.11 -10.38 3.61
N ALA A 98 -12.47 -9.49 4.36
CA ALA A 98 -11.05 -9.21 4.26
C ALA A 98 -10.51 -8.81 5.63
N ARG A 99 -9.22 -9.04 5.84
CA ARG A 99 -8.48 -8.62 7.04
C ARG A 99 -7.09 -8.12 6.66
N SER A 100 -6.64 -7.06 7.30
CA SER A 100 -5.24 -6.66 7.22
C SER A 100 -4.39 -7.55 8.11
N VAL A 101 -3.24 -7.96 7.59
CA VAL A 101 -2.29 -8.84 8.26
C VAL A 101 -0.95 -8.13 8.34
N ILE A 102 -0.27 -8.28 9.48
CA ILE A 102 1.10 -7.84 9.67
C ILE A 102 1.98 -9.05 9.98
N GLY A 103 3.18 -9.06 9.43
CA GLY A 103 4.10 -10.17 9.65
C GLY A 103 5.43 -9.95 8.96
N GLN A 104 6.11 -11.04 8.65
CA GLN A 104 7.36 -11.03 7.89
C GLN A 104 7.09 -11.33 6.42
N ALA A 105 7.58 -10.46 5.54
CA ALA A 105 7.71 -10.76 4.11
C ALA A 105 9.18 -11.05 3.81
N ARG A 106 9.43 -12.19 3.16
CA ARG A 106 10.74 -12.61 2.65
C ARG A 106 10.71 -12.52 1.14
N TYR A 107 11.74 -11.97 0.52
CA TYR A 107 11.84 -11.87 -0.94
C TYR A 107 13.04 -12.62 -1.46
N PHE A 108 12.87 -13.22 -2.63
CA PHE A 108 13.81 -14.17 -3.21
C PHE A 108 14.24 -13.76 -4.61
N HIS A 109 15.49 -14.05 -4.97
CA HIS A 109 16.00 -13.97 -6.33
C HIS A 109 16.69 -15.29 -6.66
N ASN A 110 16.25 -15.99 -7.71
CA ASN A 110 16.75 -17.31 -8.08
C ASN A 110 16.72 -18.33 -6.93
N GLY A 111 15.70 -18.25 -6.06
CA GLY A 111 15.53 -19.12 -4.90
C GLY A 111 16.32 -18.72 -3.65
N GLU A 112 17.18 -17.70 -3.72
CA GLU A 112 17.92 -17.19 -2.56
C GLU A 112 17.21 -15.99 -1.93
N GLU A 113 17.09 -15.97 -0.60
CA GLU A 113 16.53 -14.82 0.13
C GLU A 113 17.46 -13.62 -0.02
N VAL A 114 16.95 -12.53 -0.59
CA VAL A 114 17.71 -11.28 -0.80
C VAL A 114 17.34 -10.18 0.19
N PHE A 115 16.14 -10.27 0.77
CA PHE A 115 15.67 -9.28 1.72
C PHE A 115 14.52 -9.86 2.55
N ARG A 116 14.44 -9.45 3.81
CA ARG A 116 13.26 -9.63 4.64
C ARG A 116 12.96 -8.38 5.41
N TRP A 117 11.69 -8.17 5.71
CA TRP A 117 11.24 -7.07 6.53
C TRP A 117 9.86 -7.35 7.11
N ARG A 118 9.50 -6.54 8.11
CA ARG A 118 8.13 -6.47 8.59
C ARG A 118 7.28 -5.77 7.53
N HIS A 119 6.22 -6.44 7.08
CA HIS A 119 5.33 -5.96 6.04
C HIS A 119 3.87 -6.16 6.44
N ALA A 120 2.99 -5.42 5.79
CA ALA A 120 1.55 -5.57 5.92
C ALA A 120 0.91 -5.82 4.56
N TRP A 121 -0.06 -6.73 4.53
CA TRP A 121 -0.83 -7.13 3.35
C TRP A 121 -2.29 -7.35 3.74
N VAL A 122 -3.16 -7.61 2.77
CA VAL A 122 -4.56 -7.97 3.03
C VAL A 122 -4.79 -9.42 2.65
N GLU A 123 -5.55 -10.14 3.46
CA GLU A 123 -6.02 -11.49 3.16
C GLU A 123 -7.55 -11.52 3.10
N THR A 124 -8.08 -12.39 2.25
CA THR A 124 -9.47 -12.85 2.25
C THR A 124 -9.49 -14.35 2.57
N GLU A 125 -10.63 -15.02 2.42
CA GLU A 125 -10.73 -16.47 2.67
C GLU A 125 -9.66 -17.28 1.89
N ASN A 126 -9.42 -16.93 0.63
CA ASN A 126 -8.56 -17.69 -0.27
C ASN A 126 -7.61 -16.84 -1.11
N GLU A 127 -7.61 -15.51 -0.96
CA GLU A 127 -6.72 -14.61 -1.68
C GLU A 127 -5.83 -13.78 -0.75
N ILE A 128 -4.70 -13.36 -1.30
CA ILE A 128 -3.76 -12.42 -0.68
C ILE A 128 -3.51 -11.24 -1.62
N ILE A 129 -3.39 -10.06 -1.02
CA ILE A 129 -3.22 -8.79 -1.71
C ILE A 129 -1.99 -8.07 -1.15
N ASP A 130 -0.91 -8.07 -1.93
CA ASP A 130 0.30 -7.27 -1.71
C ASP A 130 0.33 -6.13 -2.73
N GLY A 131 -0.43 -5.08 -2.43
CA GLY A 131 -0.71 -3.99 -3.36
C GLY A 131 0.32 -2.86 -3.41
N ASN A 132 1.20 -2.75 -2.42
CA ASN A 132 2.06 -1.56 -2.24
C ASN A 132 3.54 -1.77 -2.58
N ILE A 133 3.92 -3.02 -2.89
CA ILE A 133 5.31 -3.45 -3.08
C ILE A 133 6.05 -2.75 -4.23
N ASP A 134 5.32 -2.20 -5.21
CA ASP A 134 5.88 -1.49 -6.36
C ASP A 134 6.66 -0.22 -5.96
N SER A 135 6.33 0.38 -4.82
CA SER A 135 6.93 1.61 -4.30
C SER A 135 8.00 1.38 -3.23
N VAL A 136 8.20 0.14 -2.79
CA VAL A 136 9.05 -0.18 -1.64
C VAL A 136 10.52 0.12 -1.91
N SER A 137 10.98 -0.03 -3.16
CA SER A 137 12.33 0.39 -3.59
C SER A 137 12.60 1.89 -3.48
N GLU A 138 11.58 2.71 -3.22
CA GLU A 138 11.77 4.13 -2.96
C GLU A 138 12.27 4.39 -1.54
N ASN A 139 12.07 3.47 -0.58
CA ASN A 139 12.61 3.59 0.78
C ASN A 139 14.14 3.37 0.76
N PRO A 140 14.95 4.35 1.22
CA PRO A 140 16.41 4.22 1.27
C PRO A 140 16.94 3.12 2.20
N ALA A 141 16.15 2.63 3.15
CA ALA A 141 16.50 1.53 4.04
C ALA A 141 16.34 0.14 3.40
N ILE A 142 15.75 0.07 2.20
CA ILE A 142 15.46 -1.18 1.50
C ILE A 142 16.39 -1.31 0.30
N PRO A 143 16.99 -2.50 0.04
CA PRO A 143 17.78 -2.71 -1.16
C PRO A 143 16.93 -2.48 -2.41
N SER A 144 17.56 -2.38 -3.58
CA SER A 144 16.86 -2.23 -4.86
C SER A 144 16.00 -3.47 -5.18
N LEU A 145 14.83 -3.56 -4.57
CA LEU A 145 13.88 -4.65 -4.65
C LEU A 145 12.74 -4.23 -5.58
N LYS A 146 12.70 -4.81 -6.78
CA LYS A 146 11.61 -4.59 -7.74
C LYS A 146 10.72 -5.82 -7.77
N ARG A 147 9.49 -5.66 -7.35
CA ARG A 147 8.49 -6.73 -7.28
C ARG A 147 7.16 -6.17 -7.75
N ASN A 148 6.40 -7.01 -8.44
CA ASN A 148 5.09 -6.63 -8.94
C ASN A 148 4.06 -6.75 -7.80
N PRO A 149 3.10 -5.84 -7.70
CA PRO A 149 1.93 -6.04 -6.83
C PRO A 149 1.23 -7.33 -7.19
N TYR A 150 0.62 -7.97 -6.19
CA TYR A 150 -0.08 -9.23 -6.35
C TYR A 150 -1.48 -9.13 -5.76
N TRP A 151 -2.47 -9.63 -6.49
CA TRP A 151 -3.81 -9.91 -5.97
C TRP A 151 -4.29 -11.22 -6.59
N GLY A 152 -4.35 -12.28 -5.78
CA GLY A 152 -4.77 -13.59 -6.24
C GLY A 152 -4.73 -14.64 -5.14
N SER A 153 -4.87 -15.91 -5.55
CA SER A 153 -4.94 -17.08 -4.67
C SER A 153 -3.74 -17.21 -3.72
N THR A 154 -3.97 -17.59 -2.47
CA THR A 154 -2.91 -17.86 -1.48
C THR A 154 -1.98 -19.01 -1.87
N VAL A 155 -2.39 -19.90 -2.77
CA VAL A 155 -1.56 -21.01 -3.28
C VAL A 155 -0.77 -20.66 -4.54
N GLU A 156 -1.10 -19.53 -5.19
CA GLU A 156 -0.45 -19.06 -6.43
C GLU A 156 0.39 -17.78 -6.18
N VAL A 157 0.83 -17.57 -4.94
CA VAL A 157 1.72 -16.46 -4.59
C VAL A 157 3.00 -16.57 -5.43
N PRO A 158 3.48 -15.48 -6.03
CA PRO A 158 4.70 -15.53 -6.83
C PRO A 158 5.88 -16.06 -6.00
N ASN A 159 6.66 -16.98 -6.58
CA ASN A 159 7.86 -17.58 -5.97
C ASN A 159 8.97 -16.56 -5.65
N ASP A 160 8.76 -15.26 -5.91
CA ASP A 160 9.66 -14.18 -5.58
C ASP A 160 9.46 -13.62 -4.16
N ARG A 161 8.45 -14.11 -3.43
CA ARG A 161 8.14 -13.75 -2.05
C ARG A 161 7.45 -14.85 -1.25
N GLU A 162 7.58 -14.77 0.06
CA GLU A 162 6.82 -15.55 1.04
C GLU A 162 6.31 -14.61 2.14
N PHE A 163 5.12 -14.91 2.67
CA PHE A 163 4.51 -14.17 3.77
C PHE A 163 4.33 -15.09 4.98
N GLN A 164 4.67 -14.56 6.15
CA GLN A 164 4.46 -15.24 7.42
C GLN A 164 3.81 -14.25 8.39
N GLU A 165 2.54 -14.48 8.70
CA GLU A 165 1.79 -13.69 9.70
C GLU A 165 2.46 -13.75 11.07
N ASP A 166 2.47 -12.61 11.77
CA ASP A 166 2.84 -12.54 13.18
C ASP A 166 1.57 -12.56 14.04
N VAL A 167 1.11 -13.77 14.39
CA VAL A 167 -0.13 -13.99 15.16
C VAL A 167 -0.11 -13.42 16.58
N SER A 168 1.05 -12.96 17.05
CA SER A 168 1.19 -12.36 18.37
C SER A 168 0.94 -10.84 18.38
N MET A 169 0.81 -10.24 17.19
CA MET A 169 0.66 -8.80 17.02
C MET A 169 -0.75 -8.45 16.55
N ASP A 170 -1.37 -7.50 17.23
CA ASP A 170 -2.57 -6.85 16.71
C ASP A 170 -2.19 -5.97 15.52
N PHE A 171 -3.07 -5.93 14.50
CA PHE A 171 -2.91 -5.01 13.40
C PHE A 171 -3.09 -3.56 13.90
N PRO A 172 -2.09 -2.68 13.71
CA PRO A 172 -2.14 -1.32 14.25
C PRO A 172 -3.20 -0.48 13.53
N LYS A 173 -3.93 0.32 14.32
CA LYS A 173 -4.93 1.26 13.79
C LYS A 173 -4.30 2.61 13.52
N GLU A 174 -4.41 3.07 12.28
CA GLU A 174 -3.78 4.31 11.83
C GLU A 174 -4.79 5.47 11.83
N LYS A 175 -4.44 6.58 12.49
CA LYS A 175 -5.33 7.74 12.61
C LYS A 175 -5.59 8.40 11.27
N ASP A 176 -4.56 8.57 10.44
CA ASP A 176 -4.70 9.16 9.12
C ASP A 176 -5.63 8.32 8.23
N VAL A 177 -5.58 6.99 8.35
CA VAL A 177 -6.54 6.11 7.68
C VAL A 177 -7.94 6.36 8.19
N ALA A 178 -8.16 6.31 9.51
CA ALA A 178 -9.50 6.40 10.08
C ALA A 178 -10.16 7.78 9.93
N GLU A 179 -9.39 8.86 10.08
CA GLU A 179 -9.89 10.23 10.22
C GLU A 179 -9.80 11.03 8.92
N ILE A 180 -8.87 10.69 8.02
CA ILE A 180 -8.60 11.46 6.80
C ILE A 180 -8.99 10.66 5.56
N TRP A 181 -8.33 9.52 5.31
CA TRP A 181 -8.49 8.81 4.04
C TRP A 181 -9.77 7.97 3.96
N TRP A 182 -10.18 7.33 5.06
CA TRP A 182 -11.35 6.46 5.04
C TRP A 182 -12.66 7.19 4.70
N PRO A 183 -12.99 8.36 5.30
CA PRO A 183 -14.20 9.10 4.93
C PRO A 183 -14.27 9.41 3.43
N GLU A 184 -13.16 9.89 2.85
CA GLU A 184 -13.06 10.25 1.43
C GLU A 184 -13.08 9.00 0.52
N MET A 185 -12.44 7.91 0.96
CA MET A 185 -12.47 6.63 0.26
C MET A 185 -13.87 6.05 0.21
N LYS A 186 -14.60 6.09 1.33
CA LYS A 186 -15.98 5.60 1.44
C LYS A 186 -16.92 6.35 0.52
N GLU A 187 -16.83 7.68 0.47
CA GLU A 187 -17.61 8.51 -0.45
C GLU A 187 -17.32 8.12 -1.90
N TRP A 188 -16.03 8.03 -2.27
CA TRP A 188 -15.62 7.63 -3.61
C TRP A 188 -16.09 6.23 -4.00
N LEU A 189 -16.05 5.26 -3.07
CA LEU A 189 -16.57 3.91 -3.29
C LEU A 189 -18.07 3.93 -3.59
N ASN A 190 -18.85 4.70 -2.83
CA ASN A 190 -20.28 4.84 -3.07
C ASN A 190 -20.55 5.38 -4.48
N GLU A 191 -19.81 6.39 -4.93
CA GLU A 191 -19.98 6.96 -6.27
C GLU A 191 -19.58 6.01 -7.40
N LYS A 192 -18.46 5.29 -7.24
CA LYS A 192 -17.83 4.53 -8.34
C LYS A 192 -18.27 3.06 -8.41
N PHE A 193 -18.73 2.49 -7.30
CA PHE A 193 -19.06 1.06 -7.21
C PHE A 193 -20.56 0.80 -7.03
N GLN A 194 -21.39 1.80 -6.69
CA GLN A 194 -22.86 1.62 -6.59
C GLN A 194 -23.62 1.82 -7.92
N GLN A 195 -22.96 2.16 -9.04
CA GLN A 195 -23.64 2.37 -10.34
C GLN A 195 -24.04 1.08 -11.08
N THR A 196 -24.26 -0.02 -10.38
CA THR A 196 -24.86 -1.24 -10.94
C THR A 196 -25.87 -1.78 -9.94
N SER A 197 -27.10 -1.29 -10.06
CA SER A 197 -28.32 -1.94 -9.58
C SER A 197 -29.28 -2.03 -10.75
#